data_AF-B0E8H7-F1
#
_entry.id   AF-B0E8H7-F1
#
_cell.length_a   1.000
_cell.length_b   1.000
_cell.length_c   1.000
_cell.angle_alpha   90.00
_cell.angle_beta   90.00
_cell.angle_gamma   90.00
#
_symmetry.space_group_name_H-M   'P 1'
#
loop_
_entity.id
_entity.type
_entity.pdbx_description
1 polymer ?
#
loop_
_entity_poly.entity_id
_entity_poly.type
_entity_poly.pdbx_seq_one_letter_code
_entity_poly.pdbx_strand_id
1 'polypeptide(L)'
;MITSKYFNDIKDFINLEMGVKRFQGNMERFHFNPIPLNEYSRRFFPNIETFHIYNKYDEIFDDGRIFKEIIWYDISCSRYTKEKETGSICKHIEYTKSDRVEYGRELQLGASSIGNKFFYNAYELTSIDIPSSVSEMGCGCFCRCSSLTSIQLSEINKLESDCFSGCRSLKSITIPSSVSEIDSSCFYGCLSLTSITIPITVTKIGDNCFKECTSLESITFPSSVSEINNNCFNSCKSLISLKFAKTVNKIGVECFFGCYSLESINLPTLISEIPDGCFNGCSSLKQIELPTSVTKLGFRSFSGCKVLTSINLNPSVKELGQYCFSECFSLNTHSMHSSVIKVGNNCFHGCKSSILSEYEKY
;
A
#
# COMPACT_ATOMS: atom_id res chain seq x y z
N MET A 1 -30.36 -13.59 -21.04
CA MET A 1 -30.73 -13.96 -19.67
C MET A 1 -30.02 -12.99 -18.71
N ILE A 2 -30.61 -11.82 -18.43
CA ILE A 2 -29.95 -10.72 -17.70
C ILE A 2 -30.11 -10.87 -16.18
N THR A 3 -31.08 -11.67 -15.73
CA THR A 3 -31.43 -11.85 -14.31
C THR A 3 -30.60 -12.92 -13.60
N SER A 4 -29.96 -13.86 -14.31
CA SER A 4 -29.26 -14.99 -13.68
C SER A 4 -27.95 -14.63 -12.99
N LYS A 5 -27.38 -13.47 -13.32
CA LYS A 5 -26.17 -12.93 -12.69
C LYS A 5 -26.35 -12.48 -11.23
N TYR A 6 -27.59 -12.47 -10.72
CA TYR A 6 -27.92 -12.05 -9.35
C TYR A 6 -28.24 -13.21 -8.41
N PHE A 7 -28.12 -14.46 -8.88
CA PHE A 7 -28.37 -15.63 -8.05
C PHE A 7 -27.11 -16.04 -7.31
N ASN A 8 -27.27 -16.27 -6.00
CA ASN A 8 -26.16 -16.64 -5.12
C ASN A 8 -26.08 -18.15 -4.93
N ASP A 9 -27.23 -18.83 -4.92
CA ASP A 9 -27.29 -20.28 -4.76
C ASP A 9 -28.45 -20.93 -5.55
N ILE A 10 -28.49 -22.26 -5.51
CA ILE A 10 -29.51 -23.05 -6.23
C ILE A 10 -30.94 -22.80 -5.74
N LYS A 11 -31.14 -22.33 -4.49
CA LYS A 11 -32.48 -22.05 -3.97
C LYS A 11 -33.09 -20.85 -4.68
N ASP A 12 -32.30 -19.85 -5.03
CA ASP A 12 -32.81 -18.70 -5.79
C ASP A 12 -33.40 -19.13 -7.14
N PHE A 13 -32.71 -20.08 -7.80
CA PHE A 13 -33.12 -20.71 -9.05
C PHE A 13 -34.42 -21.51 -8.88
N ILE A 14 -34.48 -22.40 -7.89
CA ILE A 14 -35.67 -23.21 -7.59
C ILE A 14 -36.88 -22.31 -7.26
N ASN A 15 -36.67 -21.28 -6.43
CA ASN A 15 -37.72 -20.34 -6.04
C ASN A 15 -38.25 -19.55 -7.23
N LEU A 16 -37.39 -19.14 -8.15
CA LEU A 16 -37.81 -18.46 -9.38
C LEU A 16 -38.68 -19.37 -10.26
N GLU A 17 -38.25 -20.62 -10.43
CA GLU A 17 -38.92 -21.59 -11.30
C GLU A 17 -40.27 -22.04 -10.73
N MET A 18 -40.36 -22.23 -9.41
CA MET A 18 -41.60 -22.59 -8.73
C MET A 18 -42.55 -21.40 -8.53
N GLY A 19 -42.00 -20.22 -8.22
CA GLY A 19 -42.77 -19.03 -7.84
C GLY A 19 -43.35 -18.25 -9.02
N VAL A 20 -42.79 -18.42 -10.23
CA VAL A 20 -43.20 -17.63 -11.40
C VAL A 20 -43.34 -18.54 -12.62
N LYS A 21 -44.59 -18.85 -13.00
CA LYS A 21 -44.91 -19.72 -14.15
C LYS A 21 -44.20 -19.37 -15.46
N ARG A 22 -43.92 -18.08 -15.68
CA ARG A 22 -43.20 -17.60 -16.88
C ARG A 22 -41.75 -18.15 -16.98
N PHE A 23 -41.14 -18.52 -15.87
CA PHE A 23 -39.77 -19.03 -15.81
C PHE A 23 -39.70 -20.56 -15.64
N GLN A 24 -40.81 -21.27 -15.82
CA GLN A 24 -40.83 -22.74 -15.80
C GLN A 24 -40.02 -23.32 -16.97
N GLY A 25 -39.18 -24.33 -16.70
CA GLY A 25 -38.30 -24.96 -17.68
C GLY A 25 -37.09 -24.08 -18.04
N ASN A 26 -36.80 -23.05 -17.25
CA ASN A 26 -35.71 -22.13 -17.56
C ASN A 26 -34.33 -22.75 -17.29
N MET A 27 -34.21 -23.73 -16.38
CA MET A 27 -32.94 -24.40 -16.10
C MET A 27 -32.42 -25.21 -17.29
N GLU A 28 -33.32 -25.80 -18.07
CA GLU A 28 -32.99 -26.54 -19.28
C GLU A 28 -32.41 -25.64 -20.39
N ARG A 29 -32.61 -24.31 -20.29
CA ARG A 29 -32.10 -23.35 -21.28
C ARG A 29 -30.65 -22.95 -21.04
N PHE A 30 -30.06 -23.36 -19.92
CA PHE A 30 -28.67 -23.08 -19.63
C PHE A 30 -27.78 -24.14 -20.28
N HIS A 31 -26.87 -23.65 -21.14
CA HIS A 31 -25.76 -24.44 -21.69
C HIS A 31 -24.46 -24.25 -20.92
N PHE A 32 -24.50 -23.44 -19.85
CA PHE A 32 -23.41 -23.23 -18.91
C PHE A 32 -23.95 -23.14 -17.49
N ASN A 33 -23.17 -23.57 -16.49
CA ASN A 33 -23.56 -23.39 -15.10
C ASN A 33 -23.43 -21.91 -14.70
N PRO A 34 -24.49 -21.28 -14.18
CA PRO A 34 -24.46 -19.88 -13.78
C PRO A 34 -23.88 -19.65 -12.37
N ILE A 35 -23.74 -20.73 -11.60
CA ILE A 35 -23.20 -20.79 -10.23
C ILE A 35 -22.34 -22.06 -10.09
N PRO A 36 -21.50 -22.16 -9.05
CA PRO A 36 -20.90 -23.44 -8.65
C PRO A 36 -21.97 -24.53 -8.46
N LEU A 37 -21.70 -25.73 -8.96
CA LEU A 37 -22.60 -26.86 -8.84
C LEU A 37 -21.99 -27.97 -7.98
N ASN A 38 -22.85 -28.75 -7.33
CA ASN A 38 -22.52 -30.00 -6.69
C ASN A 38 -23.39 -31.13 -7.25
N GLU A 39 -23.16 -32.38 -6.84
CA GLU A 39 -23.95 -33.54 -7.30
C GLU A 39 -25.49 -33.35 -7.23
N TYR A 40 -25.99 -32.60 -6.23
CA TYR A 40 -27.41 -32.32 -6.10
C TYR A 40 -27.87 -31.26 -7.11
N SER A 41 -27.21 -30.11 -7.15
CA SER A 41 -27.62 -28.99 -8.00
C SER A 41 -27.38 -29.26 -9.50
N ARG A 42 -26.41 -30.10 -9.84
CA ARG A 42 -26.11 -30.55 -11.22
C ARG A 42 -27.32 -31.16 -11.93
N ARG A 43 -28.21 -31.82 -11.18
CA ARG A 43 -29.41 -32.51 -11.70
C ARG A 43 -30.43 -31.55 -12.31
N PHE A 44 -30.44 -30.29 -11.87
CA PHE A 44 -31.40 -29.29 -12.35
C PHE A 44 -30.99 -28.66 -13.68
N PHE A 45 -29.72 -28.80 -14.09
CA PHE A 45 -29.20 -28.18 -15.32
C PHE A 45 -28.78 -29.25 -16.34
N PRO A 46 -29.73 -29.96 -16.97
CA PRO A 46 -29.42 -31.16 -17.76
C PRO A 46 -28.57 -30.90 -19.02
N ASN A 47 -28.60 -29.68 -19.55
CA ASN A 47 -28.03 -29.32 -20.86
C ASN A 47 -26.72 -28.51 -20.75
N ILE A 48 -26.03 -28.55 -19.61
CA ILE A 48 -24.72 -27.88 -19.49
C ILE A 48 -23.69 -28.60 -20.37
N GLU A 49 -23.10 -27.83 -21.26
CA GLU A 49 -22.05 -28.26 -22.20
C GLU A 49 -20.75 -27.46 -21.98
N THR A 50 -20.88 -26.22 -21.51
CA THR A 50 -19.75 -25.36 -21.10
C THR A 50 -19.73 -25.24 -19.58
N PHE A 51 -18.71 -25.79 -18.92
CA PHE A 51 -18.62 -25.81 -17.47
C PHE A 51 -17.67 -24.72 -16.95
N HIS A 52 -18.22 -23.77 -16.20
CA HIS A 52 -17.51 -22.70 -15.52
C HIS A 52 -17.03 -23.19 -14.15
N ILE A 53 -15.71 -23.18 -13.95
CA ILE A 53 -15.07 -23.51 -12.68
C ILE A 53 -14.65 -22.19 -12.04
N TYR A 54 -15.39 -21.75 -11.03
CA TYR A 54 -15.25 -20.44 -10.40
C TYR A 54 -14.15 -20.42 -9.33
N ASN A 55 -13.93 -21.55 -8.64
CA ASN A 55 -12.84 -21.70 -7.68
C ASN A 55 -12.23 -23.11 -7.72
N LYS A 56 -11.03 -23.26 -7.16
CA LYS A 56 -10.28 -24.53 -7.19
C LYS A 56 -10.90 -25.69 -6.41
N TYR A 57 -11.95 -25.43 -5.61
CA TYR A 57 -12.67 -26.42 -4.82
C TYR A 57 -14.04 -26.75 -5.41
N ASP A 58 -14.42 -26.13 -6.53
CA ASP A 58 -15.65 -26.48 -7.22
C ASP A 58 -15.59 -27.95 -7.65
N GLU A 59 -16.72 -28.64 -7.48
CA GLU A 59 -16.87 -29.98 -8.00
C GLU A 59 -16.80 -29.94 -9.53
N ILE A 60 -15.98 -30.82 -10.10
CA ILE A 60 -15.83 -31.00 -11.54
C ILE A 60 -16.52 -32.31 -11.90
N PHE A 61 -17.25 -32.31 -13.00
CA PHE A 61 -18.04 -33.46 -13.44
C PHE A 61 -17.44 -34.04 -14.71
N ASP A 62 -17.09 -35.32 -14.69
CA ASP A 62 -16.66 -36.07 -15.89
C ASP A 62 -17.77 -37.06 -16.29
N ASP A 63 -18.92 -36.49 -16.66
CA ASP A 63 -20.11 -37.26 -17.07
C ASP A 63 -20.21 -37.44 -18.59
N GLY A 64 -19.17 -37.03 -19.33
CA GLY A 64 -19.10 -37.05 -20.79
C GLY A 64 -20.00 -36.02 -21.50
N ARG A 65 -20.70 -35.14 -20.77
CA ARG A 65 -21.58 -34.11 -21.34
C ARG A 65 -20.92 -32.74 -21.46
N ILE A 66 -19.84 -32.54 -20.71
CA ILE A 66 -19.09 -31.28 -20.72
C ILE A 66 -18.06 -31.34 -21.84
N PHE A 67 -18.21 -30.44 -22.81
CA PHE A 67 -17.32 -30.34 -23.97
C PHE A 67 -16.30 -29.23 -23.83
N LYS A 68 -16.51 -28.32 -22.89
CA LYS A 68 -15.67 -27.14 -22.72
C LYS A 68 -15.64 -26.68 -21.28
N GLU A 69 -14.46 -26.54 -20.73
CA GLU A 69 -14.27 -25.95 -19.40
C GLU A 69 -13.77 -24.50 -19.51
N ILE A 70 -14.28 -23.65 -18.63
CA ILE A 70 -13.83 -22.27 -18.48
C ILE A 70 -13.44 -22.06 -17.02
N ILE A 71 -12.16 -21.87 -16.77
CA ILE A 71 -11.61 -21.74 -15.43
C ILE A 71 -11.38 -20.26 -15.11
N TRP A 72 -12.00 -19.79 -14.03
CA TRP A 72 -12.04 -18.38 -13.63
C TRP A 72 -11.16 -18.02 -12.44
N TYR A 73 -10.60 -18.99 -11.73
CA TYR A 73 -9.62 -18.71 -10.67
C TYR A 73 -8.20 -18.69 -11.22
N ASP A 74 -7.26 -18.14 -10.44
CA ASP A 74 -5.85 -18.05 -10.82
C ASP A 74 -5.22 -19.43 -10.99
N ILE A 75 -4.60 -19.65 -12.15
CA ILE A 75 -3.94 -20.90 -12.52
C ILE A 75 -2.45 -20.67 -12.72
N SER A 76 -1.63 -21.56 -12.17
CA SER A 76 -0.19 -21.57 -12.42
C SER A 76 0.14 -21.83 -13.89
N CYS A 77 1.21 -21.24 -14.38
CA CYS A 77 1.71 -21.46 -15.75
C CYS A 77 1.88 -22.95 -16.09
N SER A 78 2.44 -23.73 -15.17
CA SER A 78 2.59 -25.19 -15.24
C SER A 78 1.27 -25.94 -15.42
N ARG A 79 0.20 -25.52 -14.73
CA ARG A 79 -1.13 -26.10 -14.88
C ARG A 79 -1.78 -25.63 -16.17
N TYR A 80 -1.65 -24.35 -16.53
CA TYR A 80 -2.20 -23.80 -17.76
C TYR A 80 -1.77 -24.60 -19.00
N THR A 81 -0.50 -25.04 -19.07
CA THR A 81 -0.02 -25.87 -20.18
C THR A 81 -0.83 -27.16 -20.34
N LYS A 82 -1.18 -27.83 -19.23
CA LYS A 82 -1.98 -29.05 -19.22
C LYS A 82 -3.44 -28.79 -19.60
N GLU A 83 -4.02 -27.74 -19.03
CA GLU A 83 -5.41 -27.32 -19.32
C GLU A 83 -5.59 -26.90 -20.79
N LYS A 84 -4.54 -26.33 -21.40
CA LYS A 84 -4.54 -25.97 -22.81
C LYS A 84 -4.55 -27.20 -23.72
N GLU A 85 -3.89 -28.29 -23.33
CA GLU A 85 -3.90 -29.56 -24.07
C GLU A 85 -5.28 -30.23 -24.05
N THR A 86 -6.04 -30.07 -22.96
CA THR A 86 -7.42 -30.57 -22.82
C THR A 86 -8.46 -29.65 -23.47
N GLY A 87 -8.05 -28.51 -24.02
CA GLY A 87 -8.95 -27.54 -24.67
C GLY A 87 -9.69 -26.61 -23.69
N SER A 88 -9.33 -26.62 -22.41
CA SER A 88 -9.90 -25.77 -21.37
C SER A 88 -9.47 -24.31 -21.57
N ILE A 89 -10.39 -23.38 -21.31
CA ILE A 89 -10.11 -21.94 -21.38
C ILE A 89 -9.79 -21.42 -19.98
N CYS A 90 -8.54 -21.04 -19.77
CA CYS A 90 -8.10 -20.41 -18.52
C CYS A 90 -8.21 -18.89 -18.64
N LYS A 91 -8.91 -18.23 -17.72
CA LYS A 91 -9.12 -16.78 -17.76
C LYS A 91 -8.02 -15.98 -17.07
N HIS A 92 -7.42 -16.55 -16.02
CA HIS A 92 -6.42 -15.89 -15.18
C HIS A 92 -5.21 -16.80 -15.03
N ILE A 93 -4.09 -16.41 -15.62
CA ILE A 93 -2.84 -17.16 -15.59
C ILE A 93 -1.86 -16.36 -14.75
N GLU A 94 -1.27 -17.01 -13.75
CA GLU A 94 -0.38 -16.39 -12.78
C GLU A 94 1.01 -17.06 -12.79
N TYR A 95 2.07 -16.25 -12.73
CA TYR A 95 3.41 -16.74 -12.40
C TYR A 95 3.49 -17.06 -10.90
N THR A 96 3.43 -18.34 -10.55
CA THR A 96 3.37 -18.80 -9.15
C THR A 96 4.72 -19.23 -8.60
N LYS A 97 4.84 -19.35 -7.28
CA LYS A 97 6.03 -19.92 -6.63
C LYS A 97 6.34 -21.34 -7.12
N SER A 98 5.34 -22.15 -7.46
CA SER A 98 5.52 -23.47 -8.07
C SER A 98 6.17 -23.36 -9.44
N ASP A 99 5.70 -22.44 -10.29
CA ASP A 99 6.28 -22.21 -11.62
C ASP A 99 7.73 -21.77 -11.50
N ARG A 100 8.08 -21.03 -10.44
CA ARG A 100 9.47 -20.65 -10.18
C ARG A 100 10.38 -21.85 -9.92
N VAL A 101 9.88 -22.87 -9.23
CA VAL A 101 10.64 -24.08 -8.94
C VAL A 101 10.86 -24.90 -10.21
N GLU A 102 9.88 -24.90 -11.11
CA GLU A 102 9.90 -25.70 -12.33
C GLU A 102 10.66 -25.01 -13.48
N TYR A 103 10.37 -23.72 -13.74
CA TYR A 103 10.86 -22.97 -14.89
C TYR A 103 11.85 -21.85 -14.52
N GLY A 104 12.19 -21.70 -13.24
CA GLY A 104 13.05 -20.60 -12.79
C GLY A 104 12.32 -19.25 -12.79
N ARG A 105 13.04 -18.16 -13.04
CA ARG A 105 12.53 -16.78 -12.88
C ARG A 105 12.08 -16.13 -14.19
N GLU A 106 11.90 -16.92 -15.24
CA GLU A 106 11.59 -16.42 -16.58
C GLU A 106 10.08 -16.24 -16.78
N LEU A 107 9.68 -15.13 -17.42
CA LEU A 107 8.28 -14.73 -17.63
C LEU A 107 7.82 -15.06 -19.07
N GLN A 108 7.70 -16.34 -19.41
CA GLN A 108 7.57 -16.79 -20.82
C GLN A 108 6.14 -16.99 -21.34
N LEU A 109 5.15 -17.26 -20.48
CA LEU A 109 3.84 -17.80 -20.90
C LEU A 109 2.74 -16.73 -21.10
N GLY A 110 3.12 -15.45 -21.13
CA GLY A 110 2.17 -14.35 -21.29
C GLY A 110 1.13 -14.28 -20.17
N ALA A 111 1.51 -14.73 -18.96
CA ALA A 111 0.61 -14.70 -17.80
C ALA A 111 0.16 -13.27 -17.51
N SER A 112 -1.04 -13.14 -16.94
CA SER A 112 -1.67 -11.87 -16.61
C SER A 112 -1.24 -11.31 -15.25
N SER A 113 -0.65 -12.14 -14.38
CA SER A 113 -0.25 -11.74 -13.04
C SER A 113 1.05 -12.37 -12.58
N ILE A 114 1.76 -11.67 -11.68
CA ILE A 114 2.89 -12.21 -10.93
C ILE A 114 2.42 -12.49 -9.51
N GLY A 115 2.46 -13.75 -9.10
CA GLY A 115 1.95 -14.16 -7.80
C GLY A 115 2.80 -13.71 -6.61
N ASN A 116 2.22 -13.87 -5.43
CA ASN A 116 2.84 -13.52 -4.16
C ASN A 116 4.25 -14.12 -4.03
N LYS A 117 5.22 -13.25 -3.69
CA LYS A 117 6.62 -13.65 -3.43
C LYS A 117 7.31 -14.38 -4.57
N PHE A 118 6.88 -14.22 -5.84
CA PHE A 118 7.50 -14.90 -6.98
C PHE A 118 9.01 -14.62 -7.07
N PHE A 119 9.46 -13.36 -7.09
CA PHE A 119 10.89 -13.00 -7.06
C PHE A 119 11.47 -12.86 -5.65
N TYR A 120 10.79 -13.31 -4.60
CA TYR A 120 11.28 -13.17 -3.21
C TYR A 120 12.71 -13.73 -3.04
N ASN A 121 13.58 -12.94 -2.42
CA ASN A 121 15.01 -13.23 -2.24
C ASN A 121 15.78 -13.51 -3.55
N ALA A 122 15.39 -12.90 -4.67
CA ALA A 122 16.22 -12.94 -5.89
C ALA A 122 17.43 -12.00 -5.74
N TYR A 123 18.39 -12.38 -4.89
CA TYR A 123 19.54 -11.53 -4.52
C TYR A 123 20.44 -11.17 -5.69
N GLU A 124 20.43 -11.95 -6.78
CA GLU A 124 21.24 -11.73 -7.98
C GLU A 124 20.47 -10.99 -9.09
N LEU A 125 19.17 -10.76 -8.93
CA LEU A 125 18.36 -10.06 -9.94
C LEU A 125 18.74 -8.58 -9.96
N THR A 126 19.37 -8.14 -11.05
CA THR A 126 19.85 -6.75 -11.22
C THR A 126 18.88 -5.86 -11.99
N SER A 127 18.15 -6.43 -12.93
CA SER A 127 17.10 -5.78 -13.73
C SER A 127 16.10 -6.83 -14.22
N ILE A 128 14.88 -6.39 -14.49
CA ILE A 128 13.84 -7.20 -15.10
C ILE A 128 12.87 -6.32 -15.89
N ASP A 129 12.48 -6.80 -17.06
CA ASP A 129 11.41 -6.20 -17.85
C ASP A 129 10.12 -6.99 -17.58
N ILE A 130 9.10 -6.32 -17.06
CA ILE A 130 7.80 -6.94 -16.81
C ILE A 130 7.01 -6.97 -18.12
N PRO A 131 6.57 -8.14 -18.61
CA PRO A 131 5.79 -8.23 -19.83
C PRO A 131 4.51 -7.40 -19.76
N SER A 132 4.11 -6.79 -20.89
CA SER A 132 2.90 -5.97 -20.97
C SER A 132 1.59 -6.76 -20.73
N SER A 133 1.64 -8.09 -20.78
CA SER A 133 0.51 -8.95 -20.42
C SER A 133 0.21 -8.91 -18.92
N VAL A 134 1.19 -8.59 -18.07
CA VAL A 134 1.05 -8.57 -16.61
C VAL A 134 0.28 -7.32 -16.20
N SER A 135 -0.91 -7.48 -15.65
CA SER A 135 -1.74 -6.40 -15.11
C SER A 135 -1.79 -6.39 -13.58
N GLU A 136 -1.28 -7.43 -12.92
CA GLU A 136 -1.34 -7.60 -11.46
C GLU A 136 -0.03 -8.16 -10.88
N MET A 137 0.34 -7.67 -9.70
CA MET A 137 1.56 -8.06 -8.98
C MET A 137 1.24 -8.28 -7.50
N GLY A 138 1.43 -9.51 -7.03
CA GLY A 138 1.10 -9.90 -5.67
C GLY A 138 2.07 -9.39 -4.61
N CYS A 139 1.61 -9.44 -3.37
CA CYS A 139 2.35 -9.12 -2.15
C CYS A 139 3.77 -9.69 -2.13
N GLY A 140 4.73 -8.80 -1.86
CA GLY A 140 6.15 -9.12 -1.72
C GLY A 140 6.78 -9.77 -2.95
N CYS A 141 6.22 -9.61 -4.16
CA CYS A 141 6.72 -10.29 -5.35
C CYS A 141 8.19 -9.99 -5.64
N PHE A 142 8.71 -8.77 -5.40
CA PHE A 142 10.13 -8.42 -5.49
C PHE A 142 10.82 -8.20 -4.14
N CYS A 143 10.22 -8.68 -3.04
CA CYS A 143 10.78 -8.46 -1.71
C CYS A 143 12.16 -9.12 -1.58
N ARG A 144 13.14 -8.34 -1.08
CA ARG A 144 14.56 -8.70 -0.90
C ARG A 144 15.30 -9.02 -2.20
N CYS A 145 14.88 -8.47 -3.34
CA CYS A 145 15.70 -8.40 -4.55
C CYS A 145 16.83 -7.36 -4.37
N SER A 146 17.79 -7.65 -3.49
CA SER A 146 18.75 -6.65 -2.98
C SER A 146 19.67 -6.03 -4.03
N SER A 147 19.89 -6.70 -5.16
CA SER A 147 20.72 -6.22 -6.27
C SER A 147 19.91 -5.54 -7.38
N LEU A 148 18.57 -5.49 -7.28
CA LEU A 148 17.71 -4.90 -8.30
C LEU A 148 17.98 -3.40 -8.34
N THR A 149 18.48 -2.90 -9.47
CA THR A 149 18.88 -1.50 -9.64
C THR A 149 17.82 -0.65 -10.33
N SER A 150 17.08 -1.26 -11.25
CA SER A 150 15.97 -0.68 -12.00
C SER A 150 14.95 -1.76 -12.35
N ILE A 151 13.71 -1.34 -12.55
CA ILE A 151 12.62 -2.19 -13.02
C ILE A 151 11.68 -1.35 -13.87
N GLN A 152 11.22 -1.90 -14.99
CA GLN A 152 10.16 -1.31 -15.80
C GLN A 152 8.86 -2.07 -15.53
N LEU A 153 7.88 -1.37 -14.94
CA LEU A 153 6.56 -1.93 -14.66
C LEU A 153 5.66 -1.86 -15.90
N SER A 154 4.77 -2.84 -16.04
CA SER A 154 3.64 -2.82 -16.96
C SER A 154 2.48 -1.99 -16.39
N GLU A 155 1.38 -1.85 -17.15
CA GLU A 155 0.17 -1.20 -16.66
C GLU A 155 -0.49 -2.06 -15.58
N ILE A 156 -0.28 -1.69 -14.31
CA ILE A 156 -0.81 -2.38 -13.13
C ILE A 156 -1.66 -1.43 -12.29
N ASN A 157 -2.69 -1.97 -11.64
CA ASN A 157 -3.65 -1.15 -10.89
C ASN A 157 -3.18 -0.77 -9.48
N LYS A 158 -2.27 -1.55 -8.90
CA LYS A 158 -1.87 -1.46 -7.50
C LYS A 158 -0.46 -2.01 -7.27
N LEU A 159 0.26 -1.38 -6.35
CA LEU A 159 1.47 -1.94 -5.75
C LEU A 159 1.13 -2.54 -4.39
N GLU A 160 1.18 -3.86 -4.28
CA GLU A 160 0.83 -4.56 -3.05
C GLU A 160 1.88 -4.41 -1.93
N SER A 161 1.50 -4.84 -0.72
CA SER A 161 2.35 -4.78 0.46
C SER A 161 3.70 -5.45 0.21
N ASP A 162 4.77 -4.84 0.71
CA ASP A 162 6.15 -5.32 0.61
C ASP A 162 6.69 -5.52 -0.82
N CYS A 163 6.00 -5.07 -1.88
CA CYS A 163 6.32 -5.39 -3.28
C CYS A 163 7.82 -5.24 -3.61
N PHE A 164 8.44 -4.13 -3.22
CA PHE A 164 9.89 -3.84 -3.37
C PHE A 164 10.63 -3.74 -2.03
N SER A 165 10.06 -4.26 -0.94
CA SER A 165 10.68 -4.21 0.39
C SER A 165 12.04 -4.89 0.40
N GLY A 166 13.10 -4.18 0.78
CA GLY A 166 14.48 -4.67 0.80
C GLY A 166 15.17 -4.71 -0.56
N CYS A 167 14.65 -4.02 -1.59
CA CYS A 167 15.36 -3.78 -2.85
C CYS A 167 16.47 -2.72 -2.65
N ARG A 168 17.51 -3.08 -1.90
CA ARG A 168 18.53 -2.16 -1.37
C ARG A 168 19.28 -1.36 -2.44
N SER A 169 19.44 -1.92 -3.65
CA SER A 169 20.14 -1.29 -4.78
C SER A 169 19.22 -0.51 -5.73
N LEU A 170 17.91 -0.48 -5.49
CA LEU A 170 16.95 0.16 -6.39
C LEU A 170 17.14 1.67 -6.34
N LYS A 171 17.61 2.26 -7.44
CA LYS A 171 17.95 3.70 -7.50
C LYS A 171 16.78 4.56 -7.89
N SER A 172 15.95 4.06 -8.80
CA SER A 172 14.76 4.72 -9.30
C SER A 172 13.73 3.68 -9.76
N ILE A 173 12.48 4.09 -9.76
CA ILE A 173 11.35 3.33 -10.29
C ILE A 173 10.33 4.30 -10.85
N THR A 174 9.81 3.98 -12.04
CA THR A 174 8.68 4.71 -12.61
C THR A 174 7.41 3.96 -12.25
N ILE A 175 6.56 4.56 -11.42
CA ILE A 175 5.24 4.00 -11.09
C ILE A 175 4.27 4.32 -12.24
N PRO A 176 3.60 3.32 -12.85
CA PRO A 176 2.62 3.52 -13.92
C PRO A 176 1.47 4.42 -13.49
N SER A 177 0.90 5.18 -14.42
CA SER A 177 -0.24 6.06 -14.15
C SER A 177 -1.54 5.31 -13.89
N SER A 178 -1.62 4.01 -14.18
CA SER A 178 -2.72 3.12 -13.79
C SER A 178 -2.75 2.80 -12.29
N VAL A 179 -1.66 3.02 -11.55
CA VAL A 179 -1.58 2.68 -10.13
C VAL A 179 -2.45 3.63 -9.29
N SER A 180 -3.41 3.06 -8.57
CA SER A 180 -4.33 3.79 -7.69
C SER A 180 -3.98 3.70 -6.20
N GLU A 181 -3.21 2.67 -5.81
CA GLU A 181 -2.83 2.38 -4.43
C GLU A 181 -1.38 1.88 -4.34
N ILE A 182 -0.67 2.34 -3.31
CA ILE A 182 0.64 1.82 -2.89
C ILE A 182 0.49 1.34 -1.45
N ASP A 183 0.53 0.04 -1.23
CA ASP A 183 0.28 -0.55 0.08
C ASP A 183 1.50 -0.52 1.02
N SER A 184 1.31 -1.01 2.24
CA SER A 184 2.26 -0.91 3.33
C SER A 184 3.62 -1.52 3.01
N SER A 185 4.69 -0.87 3.47
CA SER A 185 6.09 -1.31 3.31
C SER A 185 6.54 -1.53 1.86
N CYS A 186 5.81 -1.03 0.85
CA CYS A 186 6.10 -1.30 -0.56
C CYS A 186 7.56 -1.00 -0.95
N PHE A 187 8.16 0.07 -0.44
CA PHE A 187 9.56 0.44 -0.67
C PHE A 187 10.40 0.43 0.61
N TYR A 188 9.97 -0.31 1.65
CA TYR A 188 10.71 -0.41 2.91
C TYR A 188 12.17 -0.82 2.64
N GLY A 189 13.14 -0.08 3.19
CA GLY A 189 14.56 -0.43 3.09
C GLY A 189 15.14 -0.37 1.67
N CYS A 190 14.54 0.38 0.74
CA CYS A 190 15.13 0.72 -0.55
C CYS A 190 16.28 1.74 -0.37
N LEU A 191 17.41 1.28 0.16
CA LEU A 191 18.51 2.13 0.65
C LEU A 191 19.10 3.07 -0.40
N SER A 192 19.06 2.69 -1.69
CA SER A 192 19.64 3.46 -2.80
C SER A 192 18.63 4.35 -3.54
N LEU A 193 17.35 4.33 -3.16
CA LEU A 193 16.31 5.11 -3.84
C LEU A 193 16.49 6.59 -3.51
N THR A 194 16.86 7.40 -4.50
CA THR A 194 17.18 8.83 -4.29
C THR A 194 16.00 9.76 -4.51
N SER A 195 15.09 9.39 -5.41
CA SER A 195 13.87 10.14 -5.70
C SER A 195 12.77 9.20 -6.17
N ILE A 196 11.51 9.61 -5.93
CA ILE A 196 10.35 8.92 -6.46
C ILE A 196 9.23 9.92 -6.77
N THR A 197 8.58 9.72 -7.92
CA THR A 197 7.41 10.48 -8.33
C THR A 197 6.18 9.60 -8.16
N ILE A 198 5.24 10.03 -7.33
CA ILE A 198 3.99 9.31 -7.10
C ILE A 198 2.93 9.81 -8.10
N PRO A 199 2.31 8.94 -8.92
CA PRO A 199 1.32 9.34 -9.94
C PRO A 199 0.07 9.99 -9.37
N ILE A 200 -0.58 10.85 -10.18
CA ILE A 200 -1.80 11.59 -9.79
C ILE A 200 -2.99 10.70 -9.43
N THR A 201 -2.98 9.46 -9.91
CA THR A 201 -4.01 8.45 -9.66
C THR A 201 -3.90 7.77 -8.31
N VAL A 202 -2.74 7.88 -7.63
CA VAL A 202 -2.53 7.27 -6.31
C VAL A 202 -3.31 8.02 -5.25
N THR A 203 -4.26 7.35 -4.61
CA THR A 203 -5.08 7.92 -3.52
C THR A 203 -4.64 7.48 -2.14
N LYS A 204 -3.90 6.36 -2.06
CA LYS A 204 -3.49 5.72 -0.80
C LYS A 204 -2.02 5.32 -0.84
N ILE A 205 -1.30 5.66 0.24
CA ILE A 205 0.08 5.24 0.52
C ILE A 205 0.10 4.59 1.92
N GLY A 206 0.45 3.31 2.01
CA GLY A 206 0.37 2.52 3.25
C GLY A 206 1.43 2.85 4.30
N ASP A 207 1.31 2.23 5.48
CA ASP A 207 2.27 2.37 6.58
C ASP A 207 3.67 1.92 6.16
N ASN A 208 4.71 2.57 6.71
CA ASN A 208 6.13 2.24 6.46
C ASN A 208 6.56 2.25 4.97
N CYS A 209 5.77 2.83 4.06
CA CYS A 209 5.99 2.69 2.62
C CYS A 209 7.42 3.04 2.17
N PHE A 210 8.01 4.10 2.70
CA PHE A 210 9.39 4.52 2.43
C PHE A 210 10.31 4.45 3.67
N LYS A 211 9.92 3.69 4.69
CA LYS A 211 10.73 3.54 5.90
C LYS A 211 12.11 2.98 5.54
N GLU A 212 13.15 3.53 6.14
CA GLU A 212 14.55 3.20 5.89
C GLU A 212 15.04 3.43 4.45
N CYS A 213 14.31 4.21 3.62
CA CYS A 213 14.86 4.74 2.36
C CYS A 213 15.91 5.82 2.64
N THR A 214 17.09 5.40 3.11
CA THR A 214 18.09 6.32 3.69
C THR A 214 18.65 7.33 2.71
N SER A 215 18.67 7.02 1.40
CA SER A 215 19.15 7.93 0.35
C SER A 215 18.06 8.78 -0.28
N LEU A 216 16.80 8.67 0.14
CA LEU A 216 15.70 9.42 -0.45
C LEU A 216 15.84 10.91 -0.13
N GLU A 217 16.16 11.73 -1.13
CA GLU A 217 16.39 13.17 -0.99
C GLU A 217 15.13 13.98 -1.21
N SER A 218 14.25 13.51 -2.10
CA SER A 218 13.01 14.20 -2.46
C SER A 218 11.90 13.23 -2.86
N ILE A 219 10.67 13.64 -2.56
CA ILE A 219 9.44 12.96 -2.98
C ILE A 219 8.39 14.01 -3.35
N THR A 220 7.66 13.76 -4.43
CA THR A 220 6.52 14.60 -4.83
C THR A 220 5.24 13.80 -4.69
N PHE A 221 4.34 14.27 -3.83
CA PHE A 221 3.01 13.68 -3.67
C PHE A 221 2.02 14.25 -4.69
N PRO A 222 1.11 13.43 -5.21
CA PRO A 222 0.00 13.89 -6.03
C PRO A 222 -1.05 14.59 -5.19
N SER A 223 -1.85 15.47 -5.80
CA SER A 223 -2.92 16.19 -5.10
C SER A 223 -4.07 15.29 -4.60
N SER A 224 -4.09 14.02 -4.97
CA SER A 224 -5.11 13.02 -4.62
C SER A 224 -4.88 12.33 -3.28
N VAL A 225 -3.66 12.40 -2.71
CA VAL A 225 -3.35 11.77 -1.41
C VAL A 225 -3.91 12.61 -0.26
N SER A 226 -4.81 12.03 0.54
CA SER A 226 -5.43 12.69 1.71
C SER A 226 -4.77 12.34 3.04
N GLU A 227 -4.00 11.25 3.12
CA GLU A 227 -3.39 10.76 4.36
C GLU A 227 -1.95 10.30 4.11
N ILE A 228 -1.05 10.62 5.04
CA ILE A 228 0.27 10.00 5.13
C ILE A 228 0.29 9.10 6.35
N ASN A 229 0.43 7.80 6.13
CA ASN A 229 0.31 6.78 7.17
C ASN A 229 1.54 6.68 8.09
N ASN A 230 1.48 5.82 9.10
CA ASN A 230 2.50 5.74 10.15
C ASN A 230 3.85 5.34 9.56
N ASN A 231 4.92 5.91 10.12
CA ASN A 231 6.29 5.57 9.78
C ASN A 231 6.65 5.74 8.29
N CYS A 232 5.86 6.46 7.49
CA CYS A 232 5.98 6.46 6.04
C CYS A 232 7.39 6.86 5.55
N PHE A 233 8.03 7.83 6.22
CA PHE A 233 9.40 8.28 5.95
C PHE A 233 10.35 8.06 7.14
N ASN A 234 10.01 7.14 8.04
CA ASN A 234 10.86 6.87 9.20
C ASN A 234 12.26 6.46 8.71
N SER A 235 13.29 7.13 9.22
CA SER A 235 14.69 6.94 8.90
C SER A 235 15.06 7.22 7.43
N CYS A 236 14.32 8.10 6.75
CA CYS A 236 14.75 8.72 5.48
C CYS A 236 15.84 9.77 5.74
N LYS A 237 17.06 9.31 6.05
CA LYS A 237 18.15 10.14 6.58
C LYS A 237 18.54 11.29 5.66
N SER A 238 18.48 11.11 4.34
CA SER A 238 18.82 12.13 3.34
C SER A 238 17.68 13.05 2.91
N LEU A 239 16.46 12.89 3.45
CA LEU A 239 15.30 13.68 3.02
C LEU A 239 15.47 15.14 3.44
N ILE A 240 15.68 16.05 2.47
CA ILE A 240 15.97 17.47 2.74
C ILE A 240 14.68 18.29 2.89
N SER A 241 13.70 18.01 2.03
CA SER A 241 12.40 18.67 2.02
C SER A 241 11.35 17.78 1.35
N LEU A 242 10.09 18.04 1.64
CA LEU A 242 8.96 17.45 0.92
C LEU A 242 7.82 18.46 0.78
N LYS A 243 6.95 18.23 -0.21
CA LYS A 243 5.76 19.04 -0.45
C LYS A 243 4.53 18.17 -0.31
N PHE A 244 3.69 18.46 0.69
CA PHE A 244 2.41 17.79 0.84
C PHE A 244 1.40 18.28 -0.20
N ALA A 245 0.44 17.42 -0.52
CA ALA A 245 -0.77 17.83 -1.19
C ALA A 245 -1.67 18.67 -0.27
N LYS A 246 -2.44 19.60 -0.85
CA LYS A 246 -3.38 20.45 -0.11
C LYS A 246 -4.52 19.67 0.56
N THR A 247 -4.77 18.45 0.08
CA THR A 247 -5.82 17.54 0.55
C THR A 247 -5.39 16.74 1.78
N VAL A 248 -4.10 16.74 2.14
CA VAL A 248 -3.61 15.98 3.30
C VAL A 248 -4.22 16.52 4.58
N ASN A 249 -5.00 15.67 5.26
CA ASN A 249 -5.68 15.99 6.51
C ASN A 249 -5.15 15.17 7.70
N LYS A 250 -4.23 14.24 7.46
CA LYS A 250 -3.64 13.39 8.49
C LYS A 250 -2.19 13.02 8.18
N ILE A 251 -1.36 13.06 9.21
CA ILE A 251 0.01 12.55 9.23
C ILE A 251 0.06 11.47 10.30
N GLY A 252 0.76 10.36 10.05
CA GLY A 252 0.87 9.23 10.95
C GLY A 252 1.95 9.39 12.02
N VAL A 253 1.90 8.51 13.02
CA VAL A 253 2.90 8.38 14.09
C VAL A 253 4.27 8.09 13.48
N GLU A 254 5.31 8.74 14.01
CA GLU A 254 6.71 8.57 13.61
C GLU A 254 6.98 8.79 12.11
N CYS A 255 6.12 9.54 11.41
CA CYS A 255 6.18 9.68 9.95
C CYS A 255 7.55 10.16 9.44
N PHE A 256 8.22 11.09 10.13
CA PHE A 256 9.55 11.60 9.80
C PHE A 256 10.58 11.34 10.90
N PHE A 257 10.33 10.33 11.76
CA PHE A 257 11.29 9.93 12.80
C PHE A 257 12.66 9.66 12.17
N GLY A 258 13.74 10.26 12.64
CA GLY A 258 15.10 10.03 12.16
C GLY A 258 15.41 10.61 10.77
N CYS A 259 14.60 11.54 10.26
CA CYS A 259 14.92 12.31 9.05
C CYS A 259 15.98 13.39 9.36
N TYR A 260 17.24 12.98 9.55
CA TYR A 260 18.32 13.84 10.04
C TYR A 260 18.63 15.05 9.16
N SER A 261 18.45 14.95 7.83
CA SER A 261 18.70 16.04 6.87
C SER A 261 17.49 16.94 6.60
N LEU A 262 16.33 16.70 7.22
CA LEU A 262 15.13 17.51 6.95
C LEU A 262 15.33 18.93 7.50
N GLU A 263 15.49 19.91 6.61
CA GLU A 263 15.80 21.30 6.99
C GLU A 263 14.56 22.17 7.17
N SER A 264 13.53 21.93 6.35
CA SER A 264 12.28 22.68 6.36
C SER A 264 11.13 21.82 5.86
N ILE A 265 9.94 22.09 6.39
CA ILE A 265 8.72 21.39 6.01
C ILE A 265 7.50 22.31 6.16
N ASN A 266 6.68 22.40 5.11
CA ASN A 266 5.42 23.12 5.14
C ASN A 266 4.31 22.13 5.49
N LEU A 267 3.77 22.20 6.70
CA LEU A 267 2.75 21.27 7.15
C LEU A 267 1.41 21.45 6.40
N PRO A 268 0.62 20.39 6.17
CA PRO A 268 -0.72 20.51 5.62
C PRO A 268 -1.63 21.32 6.55
N THR A 269 -2.47 22.19 5.98
CA THR A 269 -3.30 23.11 6.78
C THR A 269 -4.49 22.45 7.48
N LEU A 270 -4.85 21.22 7.11
CA LEU A 270 -6.04 20.51 7.60
C LEU A 270 -5.79 19.61 8.81
N ILE A 271 -4.54 19.42 9.24
CA ILE A 271 -4.22 18.56 10.38
C ILE A 271 -4.61 19.22 11.72
N SER A 272 -5.10 18.45 12.68
CA SER A 272 -5.48 18.93 14.02
C SER A 272 -4.41 18.69 15.09
N GLU A 273 -3.42 17.85 14.81
CA GLU A 273 -2.36 17.47 15.74
C GLU A 273 -1.05 17.15 15.01
N ILE A 274 0.06 17.29 15.74
CA ILE A 274 1.34 16.67 15.36
C ILE A 274 1.46 15.34 16.13
N PRO A 275 1.46 14.19 15.43
CA PRO A 275 1.49 12.88 16.08
C PRO A 275 2.75 12.60 16.90
N ASP A 276 2.67 11.55 17.70
CA ASP A 276 3.80 11.02 18.46
C ASP A 276 5.00 10.74 17.55
N GLY A 277 6.18 11.20 17.96
CA GLY A 277 7.46 10.97 17.30
C GLY A 277 7.59 11.54 15.89
N CYS A 278 6.63 12.33 15.39
CA CYS A 278 6.53 12.70 13.98
C CYS A 278 7.82 13.30 13.40
N PHE A 279 8.48 14.23 14.12
CA PHE A 279 9.76 14.85 13.75
C PHE A 279 10.89 14.51 14.72
N ASN A 280 10.77 13.42 15.47
CA ASN A 280 11.81 13.01 16.41
C ASN A 280 13.12 12.76 15.66
N GLY A 281 14.20 13.37 16.11
CA GLY A 281 15.52 13.22 15.51
C GLY A 281 15.69 13.99 14.21
N CYS A 282 14.77 14.88 13.81
CA CYS A 282 14.99 15.80 12.69
C CYS A 282 16.02 16.87 13.07
N SER A 283 17.29 16.47 13.16
CA SER A 283 18.37 17.25 13.75
C SER A 283 18.81 18.46 12.93
N SER A 284 18.42 18.53 11.65
CA SER A 284 18.67 19.68 10.77
C SER A 284 17.49 20.64 10.64
N LEU A 285 16.34 20.34 11.27
CA LEU A 285 15.13 21.16 11.17
C LEU A 285 15.33 22.49 11.91
N LYS A 286 15.42 23.59 11.17
CA LYS A 286 15.75 24.93 11.73
C LYS A 286 14.53 25.68 12.24
N GLN A 287 13.42 25.54 11.53
CA GLN A 287 12.15 26.22 11.78
C GLN A 287 11.00 25.36 11.28
N ILE A 288 9.84 25.49 11.92
CA ILE A 288 8.59 24.88 11.48
C ILE A 288 7.42 25.78 11.85
N GLU A 289 6.52 25.99 10.89
CA GLU A 289 5.28 26.72 11.11
C GLU A 289 4.14 25.74 11.35
N LEU A 290 3.46 25.89 12.50
CA LEU A 290 2.30 25.07 12.82
C LEU A 290 1.03 25.65 12.19
N PRO A 291 0.22 24.84 11.49
CA PRO A 291 -1.12 25.23 11.05
C PRO A 291 -1.97 25.70 12.23
N THR A 292 -2.84 26.70 12.01
CA THR A 292 -3.72 27.26 13.04
C THR A 292 -4.75 26.28 13.58
N SER A 293 -4.96 25.16 12.89
CA SER A 293 -5.80 24.03 13.27
C SER A 293 -5.15 23.09 14.29
N VAL A 294 -3.82 23.15 14.48
CA VAL A 294 -3.10 22.26 15.40
C VAL A 294 -3.41 22.63 16.85
N THR A 295 -3.91 21.65 17.61
CA THR A 295 -4.29 21.80 19.03
C THR A 295 -3.38 21.03 19.97
N LYS A 296 -2.66 20.02 19.46
CA LYS A 296 -1.85 19.10 20.26
C LYS A 296 -0.54 18.72 19.56
N LEU A 297 0.54 18.67 20.32
CA LEU A 297 1.82 18.08 19.92
C LEU A 297 2.07 16.80 20.72
N GLY A 298 2.32 15.68 20.02
CA GLY A 298 2.43 14.35 20.62
C GLY A 298 3.72 14.07 21.39
N PHE A 299 3.78 12.88 22.00
CA PHE A 299 4.95 12.33 22.69
C PHE A 299 6.18 12.40 21.79
N ARG A 300 7.26 13.04 22.24
CA ARG A 300 8.52 13.18 21.50
C ARG A 300 8.38 13.75 20.08
N SER A 301 7.30 14.47 19.75
CA SER A 301 7.02 14.91 18.38
C SER A 301 8.13 15.75 17.74
N PHE A 302 8.92 16.50 18.52
CA PHE A 302 10.10 17.27 18.08
C PHE A 302 11.37 16.92 18.89
N SER A 303 11.39 15.78 19.59
CA SER A 303 12.54 15.39 20.41
C SER A 303 13.79 15.26 19.55
N GLY A 304 14.92 15.83 19.94
CA GLY A 304 16.18 15.74 19.19
C GLY A 304 16.26 16.66 17.96
N CYS A 305 15.33 17.62 17.79
CA CYS A 305 15.47 18.70 16.82
C CYS A 305 16.52 19.74 17.29
N LYS A 306 17.79 19.33 17.28
CA LYS A 306 18.91 20.03 17.94
C LYS A 306 19.13 21.47 17.47
N VAL A 307 18.83 21.77 16.20
CA VAL A 307 19.01 23.10 15.60
C VAL A 307 17.70 23.89 15.46
N LEU A 308 16.57 23.38 15.96
CA LEU A 308 15.30 24.09 15.91
C LEU A 308 15.39 25.34 16.78
N THR A 309 15.36 26.51 16.12
CA THR A 309 15.56 27.80 16.80
C THR A 309 14.26 28.42 17.26
N SER A 310 13.19 28.21 16.49
CA SER A 310 11.86 28.74 16.80
C SER A 310 10.77 27.81 16.30
N ILE A 311 9.68 27.76 17.07
CA ILE A 311 8.40 27.19 16.67
C ILE A 311 7.30 28.13 17.13
N ASN A 312 6.43 28.56 16.22
CA ASN A 312 5.32 29.42 16.60
C ASN A 312 4.17 28.56 17.15
N LEU A 313 4.09 28.41 18.47
CA LEU A 313 2.93 27.81 19.13
C LEU A 313 1.75 28.77 19.01
N ASN A 314 0.92 28.60 17.99
CA ASN A 314 -0.26 29.43 17.81
C ASN A 314 -1.28 29.24 18.96
N PRO A 315 -2.25 30.18 19.15
CA PRO A 315 -3.21 30.14 20.26
C PRO A 315 -4.09 28.88 20.35
N SER A 316 -4.18 28.10 19.27
CA SER A 316 -4.93 26.85 19.23
C SER A 316 -4.21 25.71 19.95
N VAL A 317 -2.88 25.76 20.08
CA VAL A 317 -2.10 24.73 20.77
C VAL A 317 -2.42 24.75 22.27
N LYS A 318 -2.96 23.64 22.78
CA LYS A 318 -3.39 23.43 24.18
C LYS A 318 -2.54 22.41 24.93
N GLU A 319 -2.05 21.38 24.25
CA GLU A 319 -1.36 20.26 24.87
C GLU A 319 0.00 20.00 24.21
N LEU A 320 1.05 19.91 25.04
CA LEU A 320 2.38 19.43 24.67
C LEU A 320 2.62 18.07 25.31
N GLY A 321 2.98 17.07 24.50
CA GLY A 321 3.24 15.72 24.95
C GLY A 321 4.52 15.58 25.79
N GLN A 322 4.66 14.43 26.44
CA GLN A 322 5.87 14.09 27.20
C GLN A 322 7.10 14.06 26.27
N TYR A 323 8.21 14.66 26.70
CA TYR A 323 9.44 14.84 25.90
C TYR A 323 9.26 15.55 24.54
N CYS A 324 8.17 16.31 24.32
CA CYS A 324 7.85 16.91 23.02
C CYS A 324 9.03 17.65 22.36
N PHE A 325 9.75 18.50 23.11
CA PHE A 325 10.93 19.25 22.68
C PHE A 325 12.20 18.83 23.42
N SER A 326 12.28 17.58 23.88
CA SER A 326 13.48 17.08 24.56
C SER A 326 14.70 17.20 23.63
N GLU A 327 15.83 17.64 24.15
CA GLU A 327 17.10 17.84 23.41
C GLU A 327 17.01 18.88 22.26
N CYS A 328 16.05 19.80 22.29
CA CYS A 328 16.01 20.97 21.40
C CYS A 328 16.93 22.09 21.91
N PHE A 329 18.25 21.86 21.85
CA PHE A 329 19.28 22.74 22.42
C PHE A 329 19.25 24.19 21.91
N SER A 330 18.76 24.42 20.70
CA SER A 330 18.76 25.73 20.05
C SER A 330 17.47 26.53 20.25
N LEU A 331 16.43 25.93 20.84
CA LEU A 331 15.10 26.53 20.92
C LEU A 331 15.12 27.81 21.76
N ASN A 332 14.48 28.87 21.26
CA ASN A 332 14.39 30.17 21.92
C ASN A 332 13.06 30.37 22.67
N THR A 333 13.05 31.22 23.70
CA THR A 333 11.91 31.49 24.60
C THR A 333 10.68 32.09 23.91
N HIS A 334 10.87 32.93 22.89
CA HIS A 334 9.76 33.53 22.12
C HIS A 334 8.92 32.52 21.32
N SER A 335 9.28 31.23 21.36
CA SER A 335 8.50 30.14 20.76
C SER A 335 7.25 29.79 21.57
N MET A 336 7.06 30.39 22.75
CA MET A 336 6.05 29.98 23.71
C MET A 336 4.85 30.92 23.72
N HIS A 337 3.65 30.35 23.84
CA HIS A 337 2.40 31.10 23.90
C HIS A 337 1.59 30.69 25.12
N SER A 338 0.92 31.66 25.76
CA SER A 338 0.16 31.46 27.01
C SER A 338 -1.07 30.56 26.89
N SER A 339 -1.42 30.14 25.67
CA SER A 339 -2.56 29.25 25.41
C SER A 339 -2.30 27.79 25.79
N VAL A 340 -1.04 27.40 26.01
CA VAL A 340 -0.67 26.04 26.41
C VAL A 340 -1.11 25.81 27.85
N ILE A 341 -2.03 24.86 28.06
CA ILE A 341 -2.62 24.56 29.37
C ILE A 341 -2.15 23.23 29.95
N LYS A 342 -1.56 22.35 29.14
CA LYS A 342 -1.04 21.05 29.56
C LYS A 342 0.33 20.79 28.95
N VAL A 343 1.32 20.55 29.80
CA VAL A 343 2.70 20.24 29.40
C VAL A 343 3.09 18.89 29.99
N GLY A 344 3.45 17.95 29.12
CA GLY A 344 3.88 16.62 29.53
C GLY A 344 5.26 16.63 30.20
N ASN A 345 5.52 15.60 31.01
CA ASN A 345 6.79 15.48 31.75
C ASN A 345 7.99 15.58 30.80
N ASN A 346 9.04 16.29 31.24
CA ASN A 346 10.29 16.45 30.49
C ASN A 346 10.10 17.05 29.07
N CYS A 347 8.99 17.76 28.81
CA CYS A 347 8.71 18.38 27.51
C CYS A 347 9.91 19.16 26.95
N PHE A 348 10.57 19.95 27.81
CA PHE A 348 11.71 20.80 27.44
C PHE A 348 13.04 20.29 28.03
N HIS A 349 13.15 19.00 28.33
CA HIS A 349 14.39 18.42 28.88
C HIS A 349 15.58 18.71 27.95
N GLY A 350 16.68 19.27 28.47
CA GLY A 350 17.84 19.64 27.66
C GLY A 350 17.65 20.89 26.78
N CYS A 351 16.51 21.61 26.85
CA CYS A 351 16.39 22.94 26.25
C CYS A 351 17.19 23.99 27.04
N LYS A 352 17.37 25.19 26.46
CA LYS A 352 17.95 26.35 27.17
C LYS A 352 17.17 26.65 28.45
N SER A 353 17.89 26.98 29.51
CA SER A 353 17.32 27.23 30.85
C SER A 353 16.24 28.31 30.88
N SER A 354 16.33 29.30 29.99
CA SER A 354 15.35 30.38 29.89
C SER A 354 13.94 29.92 29.48
N ILE A 355 13.81 28.76 28.82
CA ILE A 355 12.49 28.15 28.50
C ILE A 355 11.90 27.49 29.76
N LEU A 356 12.74 26.87 30.59
CA LEU A 356 12.30 26.17 31.80
C LEU A 356 11.64 27.15 32.78
N SER A 357 12.19 28.35 32.96
CA SER A 357 11.62 29.37 33.84
C SER A 357 10.21 29.86 33.44
N GLU A 358 9.81 29.71 32.17
CA GLU A 358 8.46 30.09 31.73
C GLU A 358 7.40 29.02 32.08
N TYR A 359 7.82 27.76 32.20
CA TYR A 359 6.94 26.62 32.45
C TYR A 359 7.05 25.98 33.83
N GLU A 360 7.94 26.48 34.72
CA GLU A 360 7.94 26.14 36.15
C GLU A 360 6.61 26.48 36.88
N LYS A 361 5.65 27.10 36.20
CA LYS A 361 4.32 27.45 36.70
C LYS A 361 3.23 26.41 36.41
N TYR A 362 3.53 25.37 35.63
CA TYR A 362 2.63 24.28 35.25
C TYR A 362 3.19 22.95 35.75
#